data_AF-A0A1B6KYP2-F1
#
_entry.id   AF-A0A1B6KYP2-F1
#
_cell.length_a   1.000
_cell.length_b   1.000
_cell.length_c   1.000
_cell.angle_alpha   90.00
_cell.angle_beta   90.00
_cell.angle_gamma   90.00
#
_symmetry.space_group_name_H-M   'P 1'
#
loop_
_entity.id
_entity.type
_entity.pdbx_description
1 polymer ?
#
loop_
_entity_poly.entity_id
_entity_poly.type
_entity_poly.pdbx_seq_one_letter_code
_entity_poly.pdbx_strand_id
1 'polypeptide(L)'
;MNLFYFICMMCLLKPCISDMADMQEYSDKILSIYKDPSSSTLSKLLMYSFFYLDEMFKLEEGIEEGKEECKAFLKQFHAEGGPKHIDNIPLGRLMEVMNLKSDDIAEIENVVDKTKKSWSDLQEAFSELKPENNDPSNP
;
A
#
# COMPACT_ATOMS: atom_id res chain seq x y z
N MET A 1 25.64 -32.64 -6.46
CA MET A 1 25.31 -31.40 -5.73
C MET A 1 23.87 -31.03 -6.04
N ASN A 2 23.06 -30.87 -5.00
CA ASN A 2 21.60 -30.99 -5.03
C ASN A 2 20.89 -29.82 -5.75
N LEU A 3 20.19 -30.15 -6.84
CA LEU A 3 19.24 -29.26 -7.55
C LEU A 3 18.10 -28.76 -6.63
N PHE A 4 17.82 -29.50 -5.56
CA PHE A 4 16.82 -29.14 -4.54
C PHE A 4 17.18 -27.89 -3.73
N TYR A 5 18.45 -27.56 -3.55
CA TYR A 5 18.84 -26.34 -2.81
C TYR A 5 18.55 -25.07 -3.63
N PHE A 6 18.66 -25.13 -4.96
CA PHE A 6 18.38 -23.99 -5.84
C PHE A 6 16.89 -23.69 -5.95
N ILE A 7 16.04 -24.73 -5.98
CA ILE A 7 14.58 -24.56 -6.05
C ILE A 7 14.03 -24.07 -4.70
N CYS A 8 14.59 -24.51 -3.57
CA CYS A 8 14.15 -24.04 -2.24
C CYS A 8 14.53 -22.58 -1.98
N MET A 9 15.65 -22.09 -2.55
CA MET A 9 16.07 -20.70 -2.40
C MET A 9 15.26 -19.71 -3.27
N MET A 10 14.68 -20.17 -4.39
CA MET A 10 13.80 -19.33 -5.22
C MET A 10 12.35 -19.26 -4.73
N CYS A 11 11.93 -20.14 -3.80
CA CYS A 11 10.58 -20.11 -3.22
C CYS A 11 10.48 -19.23 -1.96
N LEU A 12 11.59 -18.76 -1.39
CA LEU A 12 11.63 -18.02 -0.11
C LEU A 12 12.08 -16.56 -0.23
N LEU A 13 12.41 -16.11 -1.44
CA LEU A 13 12.70 -14.71 -1.73
C LEU A 13 11.78 -14.32 -2.88
N LYS A 14 10.51 -14.06 -2.55
CA LYS A 14 9.73 -13.19 -3.43
C LYS A 14 10.35 -11.80 -3.25
N PRO A 15 11.03 -11.25 -4.25
CA PRO A 15 11.60 -9.92 -4.11
C PRO A 15 10.44 -8.95 -3.90
N CYS A 16 10.63 -7.96 -3.01
CA CYS A 16 9.70 -6.83 -2.79
C CYS A 16 9.19 -6.24 -4.13
N ILE A 17 10.00 -6.37 -5.19
CA ILE A 17 9.73 -5.97 -6.58
C ILE A 17 8.51 -6.66 -7.22
N SER A 18 8.22 -7.92 -6.89
CA SER A 18 7.01 -8.60 -7.38
C SER A 18 5.74 -8.02 -6.77
N ASP A 19 5.83 -7.46 -5.57
CA ASP A 19 4.69 -6.96 -4.78
C ASP A 19 4.34 -5.49 -5.15
N MET A 20 5.26 -4.78 -5.83
CA MET A 20 5.08 -3.39 -6.31
C MET A 20 4.00 -3.26 -7.39
N ALA A 21 3.90 -4.24 -8.29
CA ALA A 21 2.85 -4.27 -9.33
C ALA A 21 1.46 -4.43 -8.70
N ASP A 22 1.41 -5.18 -7.60
CA ASP A 22 0.16 -5.54 -6.93
C ASP A 22 -0.45 -4.32 -6.21
N MET A 23 0.36 -3.49 -5.52
CA MET A 23 -0.14 -2.23 -4.90
C MET A 23 -0.80 -1.30 -5.91
N GLN A 24 -0.13 -1.01 -7.02
CA GLN A 24 -0.68 -0.11 -8.03
C GLN A 24 -1.94 -0.71 -8.67
N GLU A 25 -1.91 -2.01 -8.99
CA GLU A 25 -3.07 -2.72 -9.53
C GLU A 25 -4.28 -2.67 -8.58
N TYR A 26 -4.09 -2.89 -7.28
CA TYR A 26 -5.17 -2.80 -6.30
C TYR A 26 -5.69 -1.38 -6.17
N SER A 27 -4.81 -0.37 -6.14
CA SER A 27 -5.20 1.04 -6.12
C SER A 27 -6.07 1.40 -7.34
N ASP A 28 -5.65 0.98 -8.54
CA ASP A 28 -6.39 1.25 -9.78
C ASP A 28 -7.77 0.56 -9.78
N LYS A 29 -7.85 -0.67 -9.25
CA LYS A 29 -9.14 -1.37 -9.08
C LYS A 29 -10.06 -0.65 -8.10
N ILE A 30 -9.55 -0.18 -6.97
CA ILE A 30 -10.33 0.60 -5.99
C ILE A 30 -10.84 1.89 -6.64
N LEU A 31 -9.95 2.64 -7.31
CA LEU A 31 -10.31 3.88 -8.01
C LEU A 31 -11.33 3.66 -9.13
N SER A 32 -11.23 2.53 -9.84
CA SER A 32 -12.22 2.13 -10.84
C SER A 32 -13.61 1.92 -10.23
N ILE A 33 -13.68 1.26 -9.06
CA ILE A 33 -14.92 1.10 -8.30
C ILE A 33 -15.45 2.45 -7.82
N TYR A 34 -14.59 3.36 -7.37
CA TYR A 34 -15.01 4.71 -6.97
C TYR A 34 -15.59 5.52 -8.13
N LYS A 35 -15.02 5.36 -9.33
CA LYS A 35 -15.50 6.02 -10.55
C LYS A 35 -16.86 5.49 -10.99
N ASP A 36 -17.07 4.18 -10.90
CA ASP A 36 -18.37 3.55 -11.18
C ASP A 36 -18.71 2.48 -10.13
N PRO A 37 -19.37 2.87 -9.02
CA PRO A 37 -19.75 1.93 -7.96
C PRO A 37 -20.69 0.81 -8.41
N SER A 38 -21.38 0.97 -9.56
CA SER A 38 -22.30 -0.05 -10.07
C SER A 38 -21.58 -1.22 -10.76
N SER A 39 -20.31 -1.03 -11.10
CA SER A 39 -19.47 -2.02 -11.78
C SER A 39 -18.99 -3.16 -10.87
N SER A 40 -19.19 -3.05 -9.55
CA SER A 40 -18.61 -3.96 -8.57
C SER A 40 -19.46 -4.06 -7.30
N THR A 41 -18.97 -4.82 -6.33
CA THR A 41 -19.63 -5.04 -5.03
C THR A 41 -18.79 -4.49 -3.89
N LEU A 42 -19.42 -4.22 -2.75
CA LEU A 42 -18.73 -3.88 -1.49
C LEU A 42 -17.65 -4.92 -1.15
N SER A 43 -17.97 -6.21 -1.26
CA SER A 43 -17.01 -7.29 -0.97
C SER A 43 -15.76 -7.21 -1.85
N LYS A 44 -15.89 -6.88 -3.14
CA LYS A 44 -14.72 -6.67 -4.01
C LYS A 44 -13.93 -5.42 -3.66
N LEU A 45 -14.63 -4.32 -3.33
CA LEU A 45 -13.98 -3.10 -2.86
C LEU A 45 -13.11 -3.39 -1.63
N LEU A 46 -13.71 -3.99 -0.60
CA LEU A 46 -13.02 -4.34 0.63
C LEU A 46 -11.87 -5.32 0.38
N MET A 47 -12.08 -6.34 -0.46
CA MET A 47 -11.03 -7.30 -0.84
C MET A 47 -9.80 -6.58 -1.44
N TYR A 48 -9.99 -5.68 -2.41
CA TYR A 48 -8.87 -4.94 -2.99
C TYR A 48 -8.23 -3.98 -1.98
N SER A 49 -9.02 -3.32 -1.13
CA SER A 49 -8.48 -2.46 -0.07
C SER A 49 -7.66 -3.23 0.96
N PHE A 50 -8.08 -4.44 1.34
CA PHE A 50 -7.33 -5.32 2.23
C PHE A 50 -6.05 -5.84 1.59
N PHE A 51 -6.09 -6.24 0.31
CA PHE A 51 -4.89 -6.64 -0.40
C PHE A 51 -3.90 -5.48 -0.52
N TYR A 52 -4.38 -4.28 -0.83
CA TYR A 52 -3.54 -3.09 -0.84
C TYR A 52 -2.86 -2.85 0.52
N LEU A 53 -3.63 -2.94 1.62
CA LEU A 53 -3.12 -2.77 2.97
C LEU A 53 -2.08 -3.84 3.34
N ASP A 54 -2.30 -5.10 2.94
CA ASP A 54 -1.35 -6.19 3.14
C ASP A 54 -0.01 -5.92 2.44
N GLU A 55 -0.05 -5.40 1.21
CA GLU A 55 1.18 -4.99 0.51
C GLU A 55 1.89 -3.81 1.19
N MET A 56 1.15 -2.87 1.78
CA MET A 56 1.78 -1.81 2.59
C MET A 56 2.49 -2.36 3.82
N PHE A 57 1.91 -3.33 4.52
CA PHE A 57 2.56 -3.94 5.69
C PHE A 57 3.82 -4.73 5.30
N LYS A 58 3.81 -5.42 4.15
CA LYS A 58 5.04 -6.06 3.63
C LYS A 58 6.11 -5.04 3.29
N LEU A 59 5.72 -3.87 2.77
CA LEU A 59 6.65 -2.78 2.50
C LEU A 59 7.29 -2.28 3.81
N GLU A 60 6.49 -2.05 4.86
CA GLU A 60 6.97 -1.69 6.19
C GLU A 60 7.97 -2.72 6.73
N GLU A 61 7.57 -4.00 6.78
CA GLU A 61 8.43 -5.10 7.25
C GLU A 61 9.73 -5.17 6.43
N GLY A 62 9.65 -5.03 5.11
CA GLY A 62 10.83 -5.02 4.27
C GLY A 62 11.79 -3.84 4.54
N ILE A 63 11.25 -2.67 4.90
CA ILE A 63 12.07 -1.52 5.30
C ILE A 63 12.73 -1.76 6.65
N GLU A 64 11.99 -2.27 7.64
CA GLU A 64 12.51 -2.63 8.97
C GLU A 64 13.62 -3.68 8.88
N GLU A 65 13.47 -4.68 8.00
CA GLU A 65 14.48 -5.69 7.71
C GLU A 65 15.68 -5.13 6.91
N GLY A 66 15.64 -3.87 6.51
CA GLY A 66 16.74 -3.19 5.81
C GLY A 66 16.85 -3.54 4.32
N LYS A 67 15.79 -4.05 3.68
CA LYS A 67 15.78 -4.37 2.24
C LYS A 67 15.84 -3.10 1.40
N GLU A 68 16.92 -2.95 0.64
CA GLU A 68 17.17 -1.75 -0.17
C GLU A 68 16.14 -1.57 -1.30
N GLU A 69 15.60 -2.66 -1.86
CA GLU A 69 14.54 -2.60 -2.86
C GLU A 69 13.24 -2.00 -2.31
N CYS A 70 12.89 -2.31 -1.07
CA CYS A 70 11.69 -1.77 -0.42
C CYS A 70 11.88 -0.27 -0.09
N LYS A 71 13.08 0.11 0.38
CA LYS A 71 13.46 1.53 0.56
C LYS A 71 13.38 2.28 -0.76
N ALA A 72 13.94 1.74 -1.84
CA ALA A 72 13.90 2.36 -3.17
C ALA A 72 12.45 2.55 -3.65
N PHE A 73 11.60 1.56 -3.44
CA PHE A 73 10.18 1.68 -3.74
C PHE A 73 9.48 2.75 -2.93
N LEU A 74 9.72 2.83 -1.61
CA LEU A 74 9.16 3.89 -0.78
C LEU A 74 9.51 5.28 -1.31
N LYS A 75 10.75 5.49 -1.80
CA LYS A 75 11.13 6.77 -2.43
C LYS A 75 10.29 7.07 -3.67
N GLN A 76 10.07 6.06 -4.53
CA GLN A 76 9.24 6.19 -5.73
C GLN A 76 7.78 6.42 -5.35
N PHE A 77 7.22 5.59 -4.49
CA PHE A 77 5.84 5.65 -4.02
C PHE A 77 5.52 7.01 -3.37
N HIS A 78 6.44 7.54 -2.57
CA HIS A 78 6.35 8.90 -2.04
C HIS A 78 6.39 9.97 -3.14
N ALA A 79 7.30 9.85 -4.11
CA ALA A 79 7.37 10.79 -5.24
C ALA A 79 6.10 10.80 -6.10
N GLU A 80 5.40 9.66 -6.17
CA GLU A 80 4.13 9.50 -6.89
C GLU A 80 2.92 10.00 -6.10
N GLY A 81 3.10 10.38 -4.83
CA GLY A 81 2.05 10.93 -3.96
C GLY A 81 1.39 9.91 -3.02
N GLY A 82 1.92 8.69 -2.91
CA GLY A 82 1.43 7.69 -1.96
C GLY A 82 0.05 7.10 -2.33
N PRO A 83 -0.74 6.66 -1.33
CA PRO A 83 -1.99 5.91 -1.53
C PRO A 83 -3.16 6.81 -1.99
N LYS A 84 -3.20 7.18 -3.27
CA LYS A 84 -4.21 8.11 -3.84
C LYS A 84 -5.67 7.72 -3.60
N HIS A 85 -5.97 6.44 -3.45
CA HIS A 85 -7.34 5.98 -3.28
C HIS A 85 -7.96 6.40 -1.94
N ILE A 86 -7.17 6.72 -0.91
CA ILE A 86 -7.74 7.17 0.38
C ILE A 86 -7.97 8.69 0.48
N ASP A 87 -7.58 9.47 -0.53
CA ASP A 87 -7.73 10.93 -0.51
C ASP A 87 -9.17 11.40 -0.79
N ASN A 88 -9.87 10.72 -1.70
CA ASN A 88 -11.18 11.16 -2.22
C ASN A 88 -12.15 10.00 -2.36
N ILE A 89 -12.59 9.45 -1.23
CA ILE A 89 -13.54 8.33 -1.19
C ILE A 89 -14.96 8.88 -1.45
N PRO A 90 -15.67 8.43 -2.50
CA PRO A 90 -17.00 8.93 -2.83
C PRO A 90 -18.08 8.25 -1.97
N LEU A 91 -17.98 8.36 -0.64
CA LEU A 91 -18.78 7.60 0.32
C LEU A 91 -20.29 7.76 0.08
N GLY A 92 -20.77 8.97 -0.18
CA GLY A 92 -22.20 9.21 -0.48
C GLY A 92 -22.70 8.43 -1.70
N ARG A 93 -21.87 8.31 -2.74
CA ARG A 93 -22.22 7.55 -3.95
C ARG A 93 -22.12 6.04 -3.72
N LEU A 94 -21.12 5.59 -2.95
CA LEU A 94 -21.00 4.20 -2.55
C LEU A 94 -22.22 3.76 -1.72
N MET A 95 -22.64 4.58 -0.76
CA MET A 95 -23.83 4.33 0.06
C MET A 95 -25.09 4.19 -0.79
N GLU A 96 -25.31 5.10 -1.73
CA GLU A 96 -26.47 5.10 -2.63
C GLU A 96 -26.50 3.86 -3.53
N VAL A 97 -25.37 3.53 -4.17
CA VAL A 97 -25.33 2.49 -5.22
C VAL A 97 -25.18 1.08 -4.64
N MET A 98 -24.39 0.93 -3.57
CA MET A 98 -24.11 -0.38 -2.97
C MET A 98 -25.05 -0.72 -1.81
N ASN A 99 -25.98 0.17 -1.45
CA ASN A 99 -26.91 0.02 -0.32
C ASN A 99 -26.19 -0.24 1.01
N LEU A 100 -25.15 0.54 1.29
CA LEU A 100 -24.31 0.37 2.48
C LEU A 100 -25.10 0.61 3.77
N LYS A 101 -24.86 -0.23 4.78
CA LYS A 101 -25.34 -0.09 6.15
C LYS A 101 -24.24 0.47 7.05
N SER A 102 -24.59 0.80 8.28
CA SER A 102 -23.64 1.34 9.27
C SER A 102 -22.40 0.46 9.46
N ASP A 103 -22.58 -0.86 9.52
CA ASP A 103 -21.46 -1.80 9.69
C ASP A 103 -20.52 -1.80 8.47
N ASP A 104 -21.08 -1.70 7.26
CA ASP A 104 -20.29 -1.61 6.02
C ASP A 104 -19.46 -0.32 5.97
N ILE A 105 -20.05 0.80 6.44
CA ILE A 105 -19.36 2.09 6.53
C ILE A 105 -18.21 2.00 7.54
N ALA A 106 -18.46 1.42 8.71
CA ALA A 106 -17.43 1.23 9.72
C ALA A 106 -16.28 0.34 9.22
N GLU A 107 -16.57 -0.67 8.40
CA GLU A 107 -15.54 -1.52 7.81
C GLU A 107 -14.69 -0.75 6.78
N ILE A 108 -15.31 0.06 5.91
CA ILE A 108 -14.60 0.94 4.98
C ILE A 108 -13.71 1.92 5.76
N GLU A 109 -14.26 2.62 6.75
CA GLU A 109 -13.53 3.58 7.59
C GLU A 109 -12.33 2.92 8.28
N ASN A 110 -12.52 1.73 8.85
CA ASN A 110 -11.44 1.00 9.51
C ASN A 110 -10.30 0.62 8.55
N VAL A 111 -10.59 0.22 7.30
CA VAL A 111 -9.53 -0.05 6.32
C VAL A 111 -8.80 1.23 5.94
N VAL A 112 -9.54 2.32 5.71
CA VAL A 112 -8.97 3.64 5.37
C VAL A 112 -8.07 4.16 6.47
N ASP A 113 -8.47 4.03 7.73
CA ASP A 113 -7.69 4.48 8.87
C ASP A 113 -6.40 3.67 9.03
N LYS A 114 -6.46 2.36 8.78
CA LYS A 114 -5.26 1.51 8.76
C LYS A 114 -4.31 1.88 7.63
N THR A 115 -4.83 2.12 6.42
CA THR A 115 -4.02 2.58 5.28
C THR A 115 -3.38 3.94 5.56
N LYS A 116 -4.11 4.88 6.17
CA LYS A 116 -3.56 6.18 6.58
C LYS A 116 -2.44 6.03 7.61
N LYS A 117 -2.66 5.19 8.61
CA LYS A 117 -1.66 4.91 9.64
C LYS A 117 -0.40 4.33 9.02
N SER A 118 -0.54 3.27 8.25
CA SER A 118 0.55 2.61 7.53
C SER A 118 1.32 3.60 6.65
N TRP A 119 0.60 4.49 5.94
CA TRP A 119 1.25 5.54 5.17
C TRP A 119 2.04 6.53 6.02
N SER A 120 1.51 6.94 7.18
CA SER A 120 2.21 7.81 8.13
C SER A 120 3.51 7.16 8.62
N ASP A 121 3.46 5.88 8.98
CA ASP A 121 4.60 5.12 9.48
C ASP A 121 5.69 5.00 8.38
N LEU A 122 5.28 4.76 7.13
CA LEU A 122 6.18 4.77 5.96
C LEU A 122 6.77 6.16 5.66
N GLN A 123 6.02 7.25 5.88
CA GLN A 123 6.54 8.61 5.71
C GLN A 123 7.60 8.97 6.76
N GLU A 124 7.43 8.49 8.00
CA GLU A 124 8.42 8.60 9.05
C GLU A 124 9.71 7.86 8.65
N ALA A 125 9.59 6.59 8.27
CA ALA A 125 10.73 5.81 7.76
C ALA A 125 11.41 6.47 6.55
N PHE A 126 10.65 7.04 5.60
CA PHE A 126 11.22 7.77 4.47
C PHE A 126 12.04 9.00 4.90
N SER A 127 11.62 9.68 5.97
CA SER A 127 12.32 10.85 6.51
C SER A 127 13.67 10.47 7.11
N GLU A 128 13.76 9.31 7.76
CA GLU A 128 15.00 8.73 8.30
C GLU A 128 15.95 8.23 7.20
N LEU A 129 15.43 7.85 6.04
CA LEU A 129 16.23 7.41 4.87
C LEU A 129 16.91 8.56 4.13
N LYS A 130 16.56 9.82 4.39
CA LYS A 130 17.28 10.96 3.81
C LYS A 130 18.62 11.07 4.53
N PRO A 131 19.77 11.09 3.81
CA PRO A 131 21.02 11.39 4.47
C PRO A 131 20.91 12.79 5.08
N GLU A 132 21.12 12.90 6.40
CA GLU A 132 21.55 14.16 7.01
C GLU A 132 22.77 14.63 6.23
N ASN A 133 22.62 15.62 5.36
CA ASN A 133 23.75 16.38 4.84
C ASN A 133 23.25 17.78 4.48
N ASN A 134 23.53 18.73 5.36
CA ASN A 134 24.50 19.79 5.11
C ASN A 134 24.58 20.63 6.39
N ASP A 135 25.50 20.32 7.29
CA ASP A 135 26.00 21.33 8.23
C ASP A 135 27.05 22.16 7.48
N PRO A 136 26.77 23.44 7.11
CA PRO A 136 27.77 24.31 6.47
C PRO A 136 28.68 24.97 7.51
N SER A 137 28.58 24.62 8.80
CA SER A 137 29.24 25.32 9.91
C SER A 137 30.63 24.73 10.24
N ASN A 138 31.50 24.60 9.25
CA ASN A 138 32.94 24.50 9.52
C ASN A 138 33.73 25.27 8.47
N PRO A 139 33.93 26.57 8.74
CA PRO A 139 35.26 27.16 8.70
C PRO A 139 35.68 27.80 10.02
#